data_AF-A0A1G1LU19-F1
#
_entry.id   AF-A0A1G1LU19-F1
#
_cell.length_a   1.000
_cell.length_b   1.000
_cell.length_c   1.000
_cell.angle_alpha   90.00
_cell.angle_beta   90.00
_cell.angle_gamma   90.00
#
_symmetry.space_group_name_H-M   'P 1'
#
loop_
_entity.id
_entity.type
_entity.pdbx_description
1 polymer ?
#
loop_
_entity_poly.entity_id
_entity_poly.type
_entity_poly.pdbx_seq_one_letter_code
_entity_poly.pdbx_strand_id
1 'polypeptide(L)'
;MLLTDLSLALHRFGGEGGQLWIELYEDNDGPGKLLTKSRPVLSAAIRTPANRYEWVPFSFEGSKTIVKENRRYWIILKFTGDPIINWFYTYGKVVSPEDGTRATLAKKVVWNQILNNEFNFRLRGLIRE
;
A
#
# COMPACT_ATOMS: atom_id res chain seq x y z
N MET A 1 -8.24 8.33 -13.73
CA MET A 1 -7.69 7.00 -14.08
C MET A 1 -8.52 5.88 -13.43
N LEU A 2 -8.95 4.88 -14.20
CA LEU A 2 -9.52 3.63 -13.69
C LEU A 2 -8.37 2.76 -13.14
N LEU A 3 -8.42 2.43 -11.85
CA LEU A 3 -7.36 1.70 -11.16
C LEU A 3 -7.32 0.22 -11.58
N THR A 4 -6.14 -0.27 -12.01
CA THR A 4 -5.96 -1.69 -12.35
C THR A 4 -5.18 -2.43 -11.27
N ASP A 5 -4.05 -1.88 -10.84
CA ASP A 5 -3.23 -2.45 -9.79
C ASP A 5 -2.38 -1.40 -9.09
N LEU A 6 -1.97 -1.74 -7.88
CA LEU A 6 -0.94 -1.02 -7.14
C LEU A 6 0.12 -2.04 -6.75
N SER A 7 1.36 -1.82 -7.18
CA SER A 7 2.48 -2.72 -6.92
C SER A 7 3.39 -2.16 -5.84
N LEU A 8 3.78 -3.00 -4.88
CA LEU A 8 4.72 -2.65 -3.80
C LEU A 8 6.05 -3.38 -4.00
N ALA A 9 7.16 -2.72 -3.71
CA ALA A 9 8.46 -3.39 -3.65
C ALA A 9 8.58 -4.10 -2.29
N LEU A 10 8.46 -5.43 -2.28
CA LEU A 10 8.43 -6.24 -1.06
C LEU A 10 9.61 -7.21 -1.00
N HIS A 11 10.09 -7.48 0.21
CA HIS A 11 10.97 -8.61 0.50
C HIS A 11 10.28 -9.52 1.53
N ARG A 12 10.15 -10.81 1.23
CA ARG A 12 9.54 -11.80 2.12
C ARG A 12 10.61 -12.55 2.90
N PHE A 13 10.50 -12.51 4.22
CA PHE A 13 11.31 -13.30 5.14
C PHE A 13 10.60 -14.58 5.60
N GLY A 14 9.28 -14.62 5.58
CA GLY A 14 8.51 -15.80 6.02
C GLY A 14 7.00 -15.61 6.01
N GLY A 15 6.29 -16.58 6.59
CA GLY A 15 4.84 -16.62 6.68
C GLY A 15 4.20 -17.44 5.57
N GLU A 16 3.45 -18.49 5.94
CA GLU A 16 2.91 -19.46 4.99
C GLU A 16 1.40 -19.28 4.76
N GLY A 17 0.64 -19.06 5.83
CA GLY A 17 -0.83 -18.98 5.78
C GLY A 17 -1.38 -17.56 5.64
N GLY A 18 -0.54 -16.54 5.89
CA GLY A 18 -0.93 -15.14 5.90
C GLY A 18 -1.28 -14.57 4.53
N GLN A 19 -2.04 -13.48 4.54
CA GLN A 19 -2.43 -12.74 3.35
C GLN A 19 -2.14 -11.25 3.52
N LEU A 20 -1.87 -10.59 2.40
CA LEU A 20 -1.71 -9.14 2.32
C LEU A 20 -2.68 -8.58 1.29
N TRP A 21 -3.20 -7.38 1.54
CA TRP A 21 -3.99 -6.64 0.56
C TRP A 21 -3.80 -5.14 0.75
N ILE A 22 -4.21 -4.39 -0.26
CA ILE A 22 -4.21 -2.93 -0.21
C ILE A 22 -5.62 -2.43 -0.09
N GLU A 23 -5.81 -1.45 0.80
CA GLU A 23 -7.01 -0.66 0.90
C GLU A 23 -6.70 0.77 0.46
N LEU A 24 -7.54 1.31 -0.43
CA LEU A 24 -7.45 2.69 -0.89
C LEU A 24 -8.57 3.50 -0.24
N TYR A 25 -8.22 4.64 0.35
CA TYR A 25 -9.16 5.54 1.01
C TYR A 25 -9.10 6.94 0.42
N GLU A 26 -10.22 7.66 0.48
CA GLU A 26 -10.24 9.12 0.33
C GLU A 26 -9.49 9.77 1.48
N ASP A 27 -8.94 10.94 1.23
CA ASP A 27 -8.41 11.80 2.29
C ASP A 27 -9.53 12.65 2.94
N ASN A 28 -9.52 12.71 4.27
CA ASN A 28 -10.40 13.54 5.10
C ASN A 28 -9.71 13.81 6.46
N ASP A 29 -8.63 14.59 6.43
CA ASP A 29 -7.72 14.83 7.57
C ASP A 29 -7.13 13.53 8.18
N GLY A 30 -6.92 12.54 7.31
CA GLY A 30 -6.75 11.14 7.67
C GLY A 30 -7.43 10.22 6.67
N PRO A 31 -7.27 8.88 6.79
CA PRO A 31 -8.04 7.94 5.98
C PRO A 31 -9.53 8.09 6.24
N GLY A 32 -10.26 8.58 5.25
CA GLY A 32 -11.70 8.80 5.31
C GLY A 32 -12.49 7.57 4.85
N LYS A 33 -13.24 7.71 3.76
CA LYS A 33 -14.05 6.63 3.20
C LYS A 33 -13.19 5.63 2.43
N LEU A 34 -13.39 4.34 2.68
CA LEU A 34 -12.83 3.27 1.86
C LEU A 34 -13.39 3.34 0.43
N LEU A 35 -12.50 3.46 -0.55
CA LEU A 35 -12.86 3.45 -1.97
C LEU A 35 -12.89 2.04 -2.52
N THR A 36 -11.83 1.26 -2.27
CA THR A 36 -11.71 -0.10 -2.81
C THR A 36 -10.62 -0.90 -2.09
N LYS A 37 -10.66 -2.21 -2.29
CA LYS A 37 -9.67 -3.16 -1.80
C LYS A 37 -9.13 -3.96 -2.97
N SER A 38 -7.83 -4.26 -2.93
CA SER A 38 -7.24 -5.20 -3.87
C SER A 38 -7.70 -6.62 -3.55
N ARG A 39 -7.51 -7.53 -4.51
CA ARG A 39 -7.49 -8.96 -4.20
C ARG A 39 -6.36 -9.25 -3.22
N PRO A 40 -6.54 -10.19 -2.28
CA PRO A 40 -5.49 -10.59 -1.36
C PRO A 40 -4.41 -11.38 -2.10
N VAL A 41 -3.17 -11.18 -1.68
CA VAL A 41 -1.99 -11.95 -2.10
C VAL A 41 -1.59 -12.85 -0.94
N LEU A 42 -1.47 -14.14 -1.18
CA LEU A 42 -0.94 -15.08 -0.19
C LEU A 42 0.54 -14.80 0.06
N SER A 43 0.95 -14.75 1.33
CA SER A 43 2.35 -14.52 1.72
C SER A 43 3.27 -15.54 1.05
N ALA A 44 2.91 -16.82 1.07
CA ALA A 44 3.68 -17.90 0.43
C ALA A 44 3.84 -17.73 -1.10
N ALA A 45 2.97 -16.95 -1.77
CA ALA A 45 3.08 -16.69 -3.20
C ALA A 45 4.11 -15.60 -3.53
N ILE A 46 4.54 -14.79 -2.56
CA ILE A 46 5.55 -13.76 -2.75
C ILE A 46 6.93 -14.43 -2.76
N ARG A 47 7.54 -14.50 -3.95
CA ARG A 47 8.88 -15.06 -4.14
C ARG A 47 9.88 -13.93 -4.29
N THR A 48 10.77 -13.78 -3.31
CA THR A 48 11.82 -12.75 -3.31
C THR A 48 13.18 -13.44 -3.18
N PRO A 49 14.14 -13.18 -4.09
CA PRO A 49 15.50 -13.69 -3.94
C PRO A 49 16.15 -13.18 -2.64
N ALA A 50 17.14 -13.92 -2.15
CA ALA A 50 17.94 -13.47 -1.01
C ALA A 50 18.51 -12.07 -1.29
N ASN A 51 18.31 -11.15 -0.34
CA ASN A 51 18.78 -9.76 -0.39
C ASN A 51 18.19 -8.87 -1.51
N ARG A 52 17.03 -9.20 -2.08
CA ARG A 52 16.39 -8.37 -3.12
C ARG A 52 14.90 -8.13 -2.86
N TYR A 53 14.42 -6.94 -3.22
CA TYR A 53 13.00 -6.64 -3.24
C TYR A 53 12.43 -6.95 -4.62
N GLU A 54 11.20 -7.47 -4.65
CA GLU A 54 10.46 -7.72 -5.88
C GLU A 54 9.19 -6.89 -5.92
N TRP A 55 8.78 -6.49 -7.12
CA TRP A 55 7.50 -5.80 -7.30
C TRP A 55 6.36 -6.81 -7.22
N VAL A 56 5.56 -6.69 -6.16
CA VAL A 56 4.38 -7.53 -5.94
C VAL A 56 3.13 -6.73 -6.34
N PRO A 57 2.40 -7.14 -7.39
CA PRO A 57 1.19 -6.45 -7.82
C PRO A 57 -0.01 -6.84 -6.97
N PHE A 58 -0.75 -5.84 -6.51
CA PHE A 58 -2.06 -6.00 -5.87
C PHE A 58 -3.15 -5.58 -6.85
N SER A 59 -3.85 -6.56 -7.40
CA SER A 59 -4.87 -6.34 -8.44
C SER A 59 -6.15 -5.75 -7.86
N PHE A 60 -6.70 -4.72 -8.51
CA PHE A 60 -8.04 -4.18 -8.29
C PHE A 60 -9.01 -4.63 -9.40
N GLU A 61 -8.71 -5.70 -10.13
CA GLU A 61 -9.59 -6.21 -11.19
C GLU A 61 -11.01 -6.47 -10.67
N GLY A 62 -12.00 -5.91 -11.37
CA GLY A 62 -13.41 -5.90 -10.96
C GLY A 62 -13.83 -4.65 -10.18
N SER A 63 -12.87 -3.86 -9.69
CA SER A 63 -13.13 -2.54 -9.12
C SER A 63 -13.50 -1.54 -10.22
N LYS A 64 -14.54 -0.75 -9.99
CA LYS A 64 -14.92 0.40 -10.83
C LYS A 64 -14.34 1.72 -10.28
N THR A 65 -13.33 1.64 -9.41
CA THR A 65 -12.80 2.81 -8.73
C THR A 65 -12.00 3.69 -9.68
N ILE A 66 -12.42 4.96 -9.74
CA ILE A 66 -11.74 5.98 -10.51
C ILE A 66 -10.95 6.86 -9.53
N VAL A 67 -9.63 6.84 -9.69
CA VAL A 67 -8.73 7.78 -9.02
C VAL A 67 -8.74 9.06 -9.86
N LYS A 68 -9.15 10.16 -9.25
CA LYS A 68 -9.20 11.48 -9.89
C LYS A 68 -7.87 12.18 -9.72
N GLU A 69 -7.45 12.91 -10.73
CA GLU A 69 -6.29 13.79 -10.63
C GLU A 69 -6.53 14.91 -9.62
N ASN A 70 -5.46 15.47 -9.06
CA ASN A 70 -5.49 16.56 -8.08
C ASN A 70 -6.30 16.26 -6.80
N ARG A 71 -6.40 14.98 -6.41
CA ARG A 71 -6.96 14.56 -5.12
C ARG A 71 -5.93 13.77 -4.31
N ARG A 72 -6.05 13.86 -2.98
CA ARG A 72 -5.25 13.08 -2.03
C ARG A 72 -5.94 11.76 -1.70
N TYR A 73 -5.13 10.73 -1.52
CA TYR A 73 -5.58 9.37 -1.23
C TYR A 73 -4.63 8.70 -0.25
N TRP A 74 -5.17 7.77 0.54
CA TRP A 74 -4.38 6.93 1.43
C TRP A 74 -4.28 5.52 0.89
N ILE A 75 -3.05 5.02 0.83
CA ILE A 75 -2.73 3.63 0.49
C ILE A 75 -2.36 2.94 1.79
N ILE A 76 -3.15 1.93 2.18
CA ILE A 76 -2.91 1.19 3.41
C ILE A 76 -2.63 -0.27 3.06
N LEU A 77 -1.43 -0.74 3.42
CA LEU A 77 -1.10 -2.16 3.39
C LEU A 77 -1.69 -2.84 4.62
N LYS A 78 -2.53 -3.85 4.39
CA LYS A 78 -3.19 -4.64 5.43
C LYS A 78 -2.75 -6.08 5.32
N PHE A 79 -2.86 -6.81 6.42
CA PHE A 79 -2.51 -8.21 6.46
C PHE A 79 -3.34 -8.99 7.50
N THR A 80 -3.37 -10.31 7.35
CA THR A 80 -3.84 -11.28 8.34
C THR A 80 -2.87 -12.45 8.43
N GLY A 81 -2.91 -13.18 9.55
CA GLY A 81 -2.06 -14.35 9.76
C GLY A 81 -0.62 -13.97 10.09
N ASP A 82 0.33 -14.61 9.41
CA ASP A 82 1.75 -14.63 9.75
C ASP A 82 2.72 -14.04 8.69
N PRO A 83 2.35 -13.05 7.85
CA PRO A 83 3.30 -12.55 6.86
C PRO A 83 4.47 -11.80 7.52
N ILE A 84 5.70 -12.26 7.24
CA ILE A 84 6.93 -11.59 7.68
C ILE A 84 7.57 -10.95 6.46
N ILE A 85 7.25 -9.68 6.23
CA ILE A 85 7.57 -8.96 4.99
C ILE A 85 8.11 -7.56 5.33
N ASN A 86 9.07 -7.08 4.55
CA ASN A 86 9.43 -5.67 4.53
C ASN A 86 8.96 -5.01 3.23
N TRP A 87 8.35 -3.85 3.35
CA TRP A 87 8.03 -2.96 2.23
C TRP A 87 9.19 -1.98 2.07
N PHE A 88 9.83 -1.98 0.91
CA PHE A 88 10.95 -1.09 0.62
C PHE A 88 10.59 0.38 0.84
N TYR A 89 11.44 1.05 1.61
CA TYR A 89 11.39 2.48 1.84
C TYR A 89 12.80 3.08 1.77
N THR A 90 12.87 4.37 1.49
CA THR A 90 14.10 5.16 1.66
C THR A 90 13.99 6.03 2.91
N TYR A 91 15.14 6.33 3.51
CA TYR A 91 15.23 7.25 4.63
C TYR A 91 15.36 8.69 4.12
N GLY A 92 14.79 9.62 4.89
CA GLY A 92 15.10 11.04 4.77
C GLY A 92 14.20 11.80 3.79
N LYS A 93 13.11 12.35 4.31
CA LYS A 93 12.62 13.65 3.83
C LYS A 93 13.42 14.75 4.56
N VAL A 94 14.11 15.60 3.80
CA VAL A 94 14.84 16.76 4.34
C VAL A 94 13.85 17.80 4.89
N VAL A 95 12.67 17.90 4.26
CA VAL A 95 11.48 18.66 4.70
C VAL A 95 10.26 18.04 4.00
N SER A 96 9.22 17.66 4.75
CA SER A 96 7.99 17.10 4.15
C SER A 96 6.94 18.19 3.93
N PRO A 97 6.15 18.14 2.86
CA PRO A 97 4.77 18.63 2.92
C PRO A 97 4.00 17.85 4.01
N GLU A 98 2.89 18.40 4.48
CA GLU A 98 1.93 17.76 5.42
C GLU A 98 1.55 16.30 5.07
N ASP A 99 1.65 15.96 3.78
CA ASP A 99 1.47 14.62 3.21
C ASP A 99 2.75 13.77 3.36
N GLY A 100 2.97 13.26 4.58
CA GLY A 100 4.03 12.30 4.91
C GLY A 100 3.50 10.89 5.16
N THR A 101 4.38 9.89 5.11
CA THR A 101 4.03 8.53 5.56
C THR A 101 3.61 8.56 7.02
N ARG A 102 2.51 7.89 7.34
CA ARG A 102 2.04 7.75 8.72
C ARG A 102 1.87 6.28 9.08
N ALA A 103 2.14 5.95 10.33
CA ALA A 103 1.86 4.65 10.91
C ALA A 103 0.73 4.76 11.93
N THR A 104 0.03 3.66 12.12
CA THR A 104 -0.86 3.46 13.27
C THR A 104 -0.65 2.05 13.81
N LEU A 105 -0.90 1.86 15.11
CA LEU A 105 -0.97 0.53 15.71
C LEU A 105 -2.22 -0.18 15.19
N ALA A 106 -2.14 -1.50 14.99
CA ALA A 106 -3.19 -2.33 14.35
C ALA A 106 -4.60 -2.19 14.94
N LYS A 107 -4.76 -1.63 16.15
CA LYS A 107 -6.04 -1.42 16.84
C LYS A 107 -6.40 0.06 17.09
N LYS A 108 -5.61 1.02 16.61
CA LYS A 108 -5.87 2.45 16.76
C LYS A 108 -6.20 3.08 15.41
N VAL A 109 -7.18 3.98 15.39
CA VAL A 109 -7.59 4.74 14.19
C VAL A 109 -6.85 6.09 14.11
N VAL A 110 -5.93 6.37 15.04
CA VAL A 110 -5.21 7.64 15.10
C VAL A 110 -3.96 7.58 14.23
N TRP A 111 -3.97 8.29 13.11
CA TRP A 111 -2.87 8.39 12.14
C TRP A 111 -1.97 9.60 12.41
N ASN A 112 -1.46 9.71 13.65
CA ASN A 112 -0.66 10.86 14.09
C ASN A 112 0.85 10.57 14.19
N GLN A 113 1.28 9.33 13.98
CA GLN A 113 2.70 8.99 13.96
C GLN A 113 3.26 9.20 12.55
N ILE A 114 3.93 10.31 12.35
CA ILE A 114 4.64 10.61 11.11
C ILE A 114 5.94 9.81 11.09
N LEU A 115 6.18 9.06 10.02
CA LEU A 115 7.42 8.35 9.76
C LEU A 115 8.30 9.17 8.82
N ASN A 116 9.60 9.22 9.10
CA ASN A 116 10.59 9.80 8.19
C ASN A 116 11.09 8.75 7.16
N ASN A 117 10.12 8.04 6.58
CA ASN A 117 10.33 6.93 5.66
C ASN A 117 9.44 7.16 4.45
N GLU A 118 10.00 7.02 3.25
CA GLU A 118 9.25 7.12 1.99
C GLU A 118 9.11 5.74 1.36
N PHE A 119 7.91 5.19 1.39
CA PHE A 119 7.62 3.86 0.87
C PHE A 119 7.40 3.90 -0.64
N ASN A 120 7.99 2.95 -1.34
CA ASN A 120 7.96 2.93 -2.81
C ASN A 120 6.76 2.13 -3.32
N PHE A 121 6.01 2.71 -4.25
CA PHE A 121 4.88 2.04 -4.89
C PHE A 121 4.79 2.41 -6.38
N ARG A 122 4.12 1.56 -7.15
CA ARG A 122 3.74 1.83 -8.55
C ARG A 122 2.24 1.74 -8.68
N LEU A 123 1.64 2.75 -9.31
CA LEU A 123 0.22 2.75 -9.63
C LEU A 123 0.04 2.54 -11.13
N ARG A 124 -0.86 1.63 -11.51
CA ARG A 124 -1.24 1.43 -12.92
C ARG A 124 -2.73 1.56 -13.07
N GLY A 125 -3.14 2.06 -14.23
CA GLY A 125 -4.54 2.21 -14.57
C GLY A 125 -4.73 2.74 -15.97
N LEU A 126 -6.01 2.81 -16.37
CA LEU A 126 -6.41 3.33 -17.66
C LEU A 126 -6.92 4.76 -17.51
N ILE A 127 -6.33 5.68 -18.26
CA ILE A 127 -6.88 7.02 -18.43
C ILE A 127 -7.96 6.89 -19.51
N ARG A 128 -9.16 7.41 -19.24
CA ARG A 128 -10.16 7.58 -20.29
C ARG A 128 -9.99 8.99 -20.81
N GLU A 129 -9.61 9.10 -22.08
CA GLU A 129 -9.69 10.32 -22.87
C GLU A 129 -11.15 10.68 -23.15
#